data_AF-A0A0C3S1J3-F1
#
_entry.id   AF-A0A0C3S1J3-F1
#
_cell.length_a   1.000
_cell.length_b   1.000
_cell.length_c   1.000
_cell.angle_alpha   90.00
_cell.angle_beta   90.00
_cell.angle_gamma   90.00
#
_symmetry.space_group_name_H-M   'P 1'
#
loop_
_entity.id
_entity.type
_entity.pdbx_description
1 polymer ?
#
loop_
_entity_poly.entity_id
_entity_poly.type
_entity_poly.pdbx_seq_one_letter_code
_entity_poly.pdbx_strand_id
1 'polypeptide(L)'
;TSSAFLECFRNNLCDISVHPRYYGTHSFRRGGCQWLAVVCRWSFRRICDWGGWAESFDNPGTLFKYLLSWVDNPLERREDFFNPDRPPIDPCTHCGRTCTCA
;
A
#
# COMPACT_ATOMS: atom_id res chain seq x y z
N THR A 1 -20.38 15.60 3.90
CA THR A 1 -19.05 15.40 3.25
C THR A 1 -18.44 14.04 3.54
N SER A 2 -18.43 13.52 4.79
CA SER A 2 -17.94 12.14 5.07
C SER A 2 -18.96 11.02 4.75
N SER A 3 -20.26 11.28 4.93
CA SER A 3 -21.34 10.31 4.67
C SER A 3 -21.45 9.92 3.20
N ALA A 4 -21.50 10.90 2.29
CA ALA A 4 -21.56 10.68 0.85
C ALA A 4 -20.32 9.91 0.34
N PHE A 5 -19.12 10.22 0.86
CA PHE A 5 -17.91 9.46 0.54
C PHE A 5 -18.06 7.99 0.97
N LEU A 6 -18.50 7.74 2.21
CA LEU A 6 -18.68 6.38 2.71
C LEU A 6 -19.73 5.60 1.93
N GLU A 7 -20.80 6.24 1.50
CA GLU A 7 -21.82 5.64 0.65
C GLU A 7 -21.21 5.18 -0.68
N CYS A 8 -20.54 6.08 -1.40
CA CYS A 8 -19.86 5.73 -2.65
C CYS A 8 -18.81 4.64 -2.45
N PHE A 9 -18.01 4.72 -1.38
CA PHE A 9 -17.00 3.71 -1.08
C PHE A 9 -17.63 2.32 -0.86
N ARG A 10 -18.74 2.26 -0.12
CA ARG A 10 -19.45 0.99 0.12
C ARG A 10 -20.07 0.44 -1.16
N ASN A 11 -20.62 1.29 -2.03
CA ASN A 11 -21.14 0.87 -3.33
C ASN A 11 -20.03 0.26 -4.19
N ASN A 12 -18.87 0.90 -4.27
CA ASN A 12 -17.71 0.36 -4.99
C ASN A 12 -17.25 -1.00 -4.43
N LEU A 13 -17.34 -1.21 -3.11
CA LEU A 13 -17.01 -2.52 -2.51
C LEU A 13 -18.03 -3.59 -2.93
N CYS A 14 -19.32 -3.25 -2.98
CA CYS A 14 -20.35 -4.15 -3.49
C CYS A 14 -20.10 -4.53 -4.95
N ASP A 15 -19.67 -3.59 -5.78
CA ASP A 15 -19.38 -3.82 -7.21
C ASP A 15 -18.27 -4.87 -7.42
N ILE A 16 -17.32 -4.97 -6.48
CA ILE A 16 -16.26 -5.99 -6.48
C ILE A 16 -16.57 -7.19 -5.56
N SER A 17 -17.82 -7.38 -5.16
CA SER A 17 -18.29 -8.47 -4.31
C SER A 17 -17.61 -8.54 -2.93
N VAL A 18 -17.20 -7.40 -2.38
CA VAL A 18 -16.65 -7.28 -1.01
C VAL A 18 -17.71 -6.72 -0.08
N HIS A 19 -17.96 -7.41 1.05
CA HIS A 19 -18.98 -7.00 2.00
C HIS A 19 -18.59 -5.69 2.73
N PRO A 20 -19.35 -4.58 2.58
CA PRO A 20 -18.90 -3.25 3.00
C PRO A 20 -18.88 -3.01 4.52
N ARG A 21 -19.57 -3.84 5.32
CA ARG A 21 -19.77 -3.62 6.77
C ARG A 21 -18.49 -3.39 7.58
N TYR A 22 -17.39 -4.04 7.19
CA TYR A 22 -16.12 -3.97 7.92
C TYR A 22 -15.18 -2.88 7.38
N TYR A 23 -15.62 -2.11 6.38
CA TYR A 23 -14.78 -1.14 5.69
C TYR A 23 -15.29 0.29 5.92
N GLY A 24 -14.39 1.14 6.40
CA GLY A 24 -14.64 2.56 6.62
C GLY A 24 -13.55 3.44 6.02
N THR A 25 -13.57 4.72 6.36
CA THR A 25 -12.57 5.70 5.91
C THR A 25 -11.14 5.31 6.28
N HIS A 26 -10.96 4.68 7.45
CA HIS A 26 -9.66 4.15 7.87
C HIS A 26 -9.18 3.01 6.97
N SER A 27 -10.08 2.08 6.61
CA SER A 27 -9.79 0.99 5.68
C SER A 27 -9.42 1.52 4.29
N PHE A 28 -10.13 2.55 3.81
CA PHE A 28 -9.80 3.22 2.54
C PHE A 28 -8.40 3.84 2.58
N ARG A 29 -8.07 4.60 3.63
CA ARG A 29 -6.72 5.19 3.76
C ARG A 29 -5.64 4.12 3.82
N ARG A 30 -5.86 3.04 4.58
CA ARG A 30 -4.94 1.90 4.67
C ARG A 30 -4.70 1.23 3.32
N GLY A 31 -5.78 0.74 2.69
CA GLY A 31 -5.69 0.06 1.41
C GLY A 31 -5.14 0.97 0.31
N GLY A 32 -5.52 2.25 0.33
CA GLY A 32 -4.97 3.27 -0.56
C GLY A 32 -3.46 3.43 -0.42
N CYS A 33 -2.94 3.59 0.81
CA CYS A 33 -1.50 3.65 1.05
C CYS A 33 -0.77 2.39 0.56
N GLN A 34 -1.30 1.20 0.85
CA GLN A 34 -0.71 -0.07 0.42
C GLN A 34 -0.68 -0.19 -1.10
N TRP A 35 -1.78 0.13 -1.79
CA TRP A 35 -1.86 0.11 -3.26
C TRP A 35 -0.90 1.13 -3.90
N LEU A 36 -0.87 2.36 -3.39
CA LEU A 36 0.02 3.41 -3.90
C LEU A 36 1.50 3.02 -3.73
N ALA A 37 1.87 2.37 -2.62
CA ALA A 37 3.23 1.92 -2.36
C ALA A 37 3.61 0.70 -3.23
N VAL A 38 2.78 -0.33 -3.26
CA VAL A 38 3.13 -1.63 -3.86
C VAL A 38 2.86 -1.67 -5.36
N VAL A 39 1.70 -1.17 -5.78
CA VAL A 39 1.26 -1.23 -7.18
C VAL A 39 1.76 0.00 -7.94
N CYS A 40 1.51 1.21 -7.43
CA CYS A 40 1.94 2.43 -8.12
C CYS A 40 3.41 2.79 -7.89
N ARG A 41 4.09 2.15 -6.93
CA ARG A 41 5.49 2.42 -6.56
C ARG A 41 5.73 3.89 -6.23
N TRP A 42 4.76 4.55 -5.61
CA TRP A 42 4.93 5.92 -5.13
C TRP A 42 5.91 5.96 -3.98
N SER A 43 6.75 6.99 -3.93
CA SER A 43 7.62 7.23 -2.79
C SER A 43 6.80 7.56 -1.54
N PHE A 44 7.34 7.25 -0.36
CA PHE A 44 6.68 7.57 0.91
C PHE A 44 6.38 9.06 1.05
N ARG A 45 7.24 9.95 0.51
CA ARG A 45 7.00 11.40 0.47
C ARG A 45 5.68 11.71 -0.26
N ARG A 46 5.51 11.17 -1.47
CA ARG A 46 4.32 11.39 -2.30
C ARG A 46 3.05 10.80 -1.67
N ILE A 47 3.18 9.68 -0.96
CA ILE A 47 2.07 9.08 -0.20
C ILE A 47 1.71 9.97 1.00
N CYS A 48 2.68 10.54 1.70
CA CYS A 48 2.43 11.50 2.78
C CYS A 48 1.76 12.78 2.25
N ASP A 49 2.14 13.28 1.07
CA ASP A 49 1.49 14.43 0.44
C ASP A 49 0.01 14.11 0.14
N TRP A 50 -0.27 12.93 -0.44
CA TRP A 50 -1.65 12.47 -0.68
C TRP A 50 -2.46 12.26 0.61
N GLY A 51 -1.82 11.73 1.66
CA GLY A 51 -2.45 11.46 2.95
C GLY A 51 -2.69 12.70 3.81
N GLY A 52 -2.10 13.85 3.44
CA GLY A 52 -2.10 15.08 4.23
C GLY A 52 -1.20 15.01 5.47
N TRP A 53 -0.13 14.22 5.42
CA TRP A 53 0.82 14.01 6.55
C TRP A 53 2.16 14.73 6.35
N ALA A 54 2.42 15.29 5.18
CA ALA A 54 3.70 15.90 4.86
C ALA A 54 3.95 17.25 5.57
N GLU A 55 2.87 17.93 6.02
CA GLU A 55 2.92 19.23 6.69
C GLU A 55 3.20 19.12 8.18
N SER A 56 2.81 18.00 8.80
CA SER A 56 3.03 17.70 10.22
C SER A 56 3.80 16.39 10.31
N PHE A 57 5.13 16.48 10.32
CA PHE A 57 6.03 15.34 10.57
C PHE A 57 5.85 14.72 11.98
N ASP A 58 4.82 15.09 12.73
CA ASP A 58 4.56 14.68 14.12
C ASP A 58 4.16 13.22 14.29
N ASN A 59 4.07 12.43 13.22
CA ASN A 59 3.86 11.00 13.38
C ASN A 59 4.33 10.17 12.17
N PRO A 60 5.64 9.97 11.96
CA PRO A 60 6.15 8.98 10.99
C PRO A 60 5.52 7.59 11.22
N GLY A 61 5.12 7.27 12.46
CA GLY A 61 4.39 6.05 12.80
C GLY A 61 3.03 5.90 12.13
N THR A 62 2.35 6.99 11.72
CA THR A 62 1.05 6.90 11.05
C THR A 62 1.17 6.25 9.68
N LEU A 63 2.15 6.65 8.87
CA LEU A 63 2.41 6.02 7.57
C LEU A 63 2.71 4.53 7.74
N PHE A 64 3.61 4.17 8.67
CA PHE A 64 3.95 2.77 8.91
C PHE A 64 2.76 1.94 9.38
N LYS A 65 1.88 2.50 10.24
CA LYS A 65 0.64 1.82 10.66
C LYS A 65 -0.28 1.52 9.49
N TYR A 66 -0.27 2.33 8.42
CA TYR A 66 -1.06 2.10 7.22
C TYR A 66 -0.38 1.16 6.22
N LEU A 67 0.94 1.18 6.13
CA LEU A 67 1.71 0.35 5.20
C LEU A 67 1.97 -1.07 5.72
N LEU A 68 2.18 -1.22 7.02
CA LEU A 68 2.55 -2.48 7.67
C LEU A 68 1.50 -2.85 8.71
N SER A 69 1.01 -4.08 8.60
CA SER A 69 0.14 -4.75 9.55
C SER A 69 0.82 -5.99 10.10
N TRP A 70 0.50 -6.35 11.33
CA TRP A 70 0.99 -7.59 11.94
C TRP A 70 0.42 -8.85 11.27
N VAL A 71 -0.67 -8.72 10.51
CA VAL A 71 -1.26 -9.80 9.71
C VAL A 71 -0.74 -9.85 8.26
N ASP A 72 0.14 -8.92 7.86
CA ASP A 72 0.68 -8.94 6.51
C ASP A 72 1.63 -10.12 6.35
N ASN A 73 1.41 -10.93 5.32
CA ASN A 73 2.32 -12.02 5.00
C ASN A 73 3.60 -11.43 4.38
N PRO A 74 4.78 -11.95 4.76
CA PRO A 74 6.03 -11.57 4.13
C PRO A 74 5.95 -11.89 2.63
N LEU A 75 6.30 -10.91 1.79
CA LEU A 75 6.32 -11.07 0.34
C LEU A 75 7.53 -11.90 -0.14
N GLU A 76 8.59 -11.94 0.66
CA GLU A 76 9.86 -12.61 0.37
C GLU A 76 10.35 -13.33 1.62
N ARG A 77 11.04 -14.47 1.44
CA ARG A 77 11.65 -15.18 2.56
C ARG A 77 12.84 -14.38 3.07
N ARG A 78 13.10 -14.45 4.37
CA ARG A 78 14.11 -13.62 5.01
C ARG A 78 15.52 -13.91 4.47
N GLU A 79 15.80 -15.17 4.21
CA GLU A 79 17.07 -15.67 3.66
C GLU A 79 17.34 -15.24 2.22
N ASP A 80 16.32 -14.82 1.48
CA ASP A 80 16.48 -14.37 0.10
C ASP A 80 16.93 -12.90 0.03
N PHE A 81 16.84 -12.14 1.14
CA PHE A 81 17.38 -10.78 1.21
C PHE A 81 18.91 -10.80 1.19
N PHE A 82 19.50 -10.07 0.24
CA PHE A 82 20.95 -9.97 0.02
C PHE A 82 21.64 -11.30 -0.37
N ASN A 83 20.88 -12.31 -0.80
CA ASN A 83 21.47 -13.53 -1.34
C ASN A 83 22.02 -13.27 -2.76
N PRO A 84 23.35 -13.26 -2.98
CA PRO A 84 23.94 -12.98 -4.30
C PRO A 84 23.70 -14.12 -5.29
N ASP A 85 23.38 -15.33 -4.80
CA ASP A 85 23.13 -16.51 -5.61
C ASP A 85 21.65 -16.65 -6.00
N ARG A 86 20.80 -15.67 -5.63
CA ARG A 86 19.38 -15.69 -5.97
C ARG A 86 19.21 -15.55 -7.49
N PRO A 87 18.43 -16.44 -8.14
CA PRO A 87 18.17 -16.34 -9.56
C PRO A 87 17.51 -14.99 -9.90
N PRO A 88 17.92 -14.31 -10.98
CA PRO A 88 17.34 -13.03 -11.35
C PRO A 88 15.86 -13.15 -11.78
N ILE A 89 15.06 -12.13 -11.48
CA ILE A 89 13.67 -12.03 -11.95
C ILE A 89 13.58 -11.22 -13.23
N ASP A 90 12.56 -11.53 -14.02
CA ASP A 90 12.23 -10.76 -15.20
C ASP A 90 12.02 -9.27 -14.85
N PRO A 91 12.56 -8.34 -15.65
CA PRO A 91 12.34 -6.92 -15.46
C PRO A 91 10.85 -6.58 -15.55
N CYS A 92 10.41 -5.62 -14.73
CA CYS A 92 9.05 -5.14 -14.79
C CYS A 92 8.71 -4.62 -16.20
N THR A 93 7.70 -5.18 -16.84
CA THR A 93 7.28 -4.79 -18.21
C THR A 93 6.77 -3.36 -18.31
N HIS A 94 6.42 -2.74 -17.17
CA HIS A 94 5.91 -1.38 -17.12
C HIS A 94 7.01 -0.33 -16.92
N CYS A 95 8.03 -0.60 -16.10
CA CYS A 95 9.05 0.40 -15.75
C CYS A 95 10.49 -0.01 -16.09
N GLY A 96 10.70 -1.22 -16.63
CA GLY A 96 12.01 -1.73 -17.05
C GLY A 96 13.00 -2.02 -15.92
N ARG A 97 12.62 -1.77 -14.66
CA ARG A 97 13.46 -2.04 -13.50
C ARG A 97 13.37 -3.51 -13.12
N THR A 98 14.52 -4.14 -12.89
CA THR A 98 14.64 -5.38 -12.12
C THR A 98 14.61 -5.03 -10.62
N CYS A 99 13.96 -5.84 -9.79
CA CYS A 99 13.68 -5.50 -8.38
C CYS A 99 14.19 -6.57 -7.42
N THR A 100 15.02 -6.20 -6.44
CA THR A 100 15.53 -6.98 -5.26
C THR A 100 15.91 -8.43 -5.46
N CYS A 101 16.24 -8.70 -6.69
CA CYS A 101 16.52 -9.98 -7.29
C CYS A 101 17.40 -9.69 -8.51
N ALA A 102 18.21 -8.63 -8.40
CA ALA A 102 19.21 -8.15 -9.34
C ALA A 102 20.35 -7.57 -8.52
#